data_AF-A0A3B9MQN5-F1
#
_entry.id   AF-A0A3B9MQN5-F1
#
_cell.length_a   1.000
_cell.length_b   1.000
_cell.length_c   1.000
_cell.angle_alpha   90.00
_cell.angle_beta   90.00
_cell.angle_gamma   90.00
#
_symmetry.space_group_name_H-M   'P 1'
#
loop_
_entity.id
_entity.type
_entity.pdbx_description
1 polymer ?
#
loop_
_entity_poly.entity_id
_entity_poly.type
_entity_poly.pdbx_seq_one_letter_code
_entity_poly.pdbx_strand_id
1 'polypeptide(L)'
;MFLQSLKRVLPAAFFLVLLAVSCFAQTGPSNTFAGIQIELPAGGHLRVENQYGEVAAEVWRENYVSVSATIEGAKTFARSPVIIENRNQLGIRIVRGPSDPAAAIRLAIKIPETAHVEIVTGSGSIRLRGVPAAAVVRSIAGDVNIEFLQSVNADIVARSAKGLVRSELPQLLSENGHLLQARLGSGAQTLRINTETGPITLSPVSNSAVSERPDSNSPDALGNEAPMKAAGIPAPASETQEIGEGDIIRVDSQLVTLNLSVIDRNTNRGLVGLSKSDFRLFENGAEQQILQFESSAAPFDLLLLIDLSGSTRDVVKLIRAAALRFIDAARPSDRIGVITFAGRPTVVSPLTLNREVLRQRVSAMDTSAGDTKLYDATDFALNHLLQDPKSSRRTAIILMSDGLDGSIPGVQGDGSQLPYKDLLSRIQEFDGVLYTLWLNTEYESLSPLDTQPEAFDAGYDRMKEMADTGGGVFYEVERLEDLAGAYERVVADLGTVYSLAYRPADKTRDGKWRAIRVNVNRPAAVARGKRGYYAN
;
A
#
# COMPACT_ATOMS: atom_id res chain seq x y z
N MET A 1 -17.24 46.95 -22.06
CA MET A 1 -16.17 47.86 -21.60
C MET A 1 -15.27 47.03 -20.70
N PHE A 2 -14.07 46.66 -21.20
CA PHE A 2 -12.91 46.04 -20.50
C PHE A 2 -13.17 44.76 -19.68
N LEU A 3 -12.77 43.54 -20.06
CA LEU A 3 -11.47 43.01 -20.52
C LEU A 3 -10.28 43.34 -19.59
N GLN A 4 -9.67 42.27 -19.09
CA GLN A 4 -8.35 42.14 -18.45
C GLN A 4 -8.18 42.55 -16.98
N SER A 5 -7.87 41.57 -16.12
CA SER A 5 -6.71 41.61 -15.20
C SER A 5 -6.77 40.48 -14.16
N LEU A 6 -6.15 39.32 -14.45
CA LEU A 6 -5.08 38.70 -13.63
C LEU A 6 -4.67 37.34 -14.24
N LYS A 7 -3.57 37.34 -14.98
CA LYS A 7 -2.71 36.17 -15.23
C LYS A 7 -1.57 36.20 -14.21
N ARG A 8 -1.06 35.01 -13.87
CA ARG A 8 0.20 34.67 -13.13
C ARG A 8 0.02 34.65 -11.59
N VAL A 9 0.45 33.64 -10.80
CA VAL A 9 1.38 32.49 -10.95
C VAL A 9 0.87 31.36 -10.02
N LEU A 10 0.74 30.11 -10.48
CA LEU A 10 0.60 28.90 -9.65
C LEU A 10 1.90 28.09 -9.77
N PRO A 11 2.53 27.61 -8.69
CA PRO A 11 3.45 26.48 -8.77
C PRO A 11 2.69 25.16 -8.68
N ALA A 12 3.15 24.18 -9.46
CA ALA A 12 2.51 22.90 -9.74
C ALA A 12 2.26 22.06 -8.47
N ALA A 13 0.98 21.76 -8.20
CA ALA A 13 0.55 20.81 -7.20
C ALA A 13 0.51 19.39 -7.82
N PHE A 14 1.19 18.43 -7.21
CA PHE A 14 1.10 17.01 -7.58
C PHE A 14 -0.23 16.42 -7.06
N PHE A 15 -1.07 15.95 -7.99
CA PHE A 15 -2.40 15.41 -7.71
C PHE A 15 -2.37 13.89 -7.54
N LEU A 16 -2.83 13.38 -6.39
CA LEU A 16 -3.46 12.07 -6.31
C LEU A 16 -4.94 12.29 -6.67
N VAL A 17 -5.36 11.95 -7.89
CA VAL A 17 -6.76 12.08 -8.28
C VAL A 17 -7.50 10.77 -7.95
N LEU A 18 -8.24 10.77 -6.85
CA LEU A 18 -9.21 9.71 -6.54
C LEU A 18 -10.50 9.99 -7.33
N LEU A 19 -10.49 9.68 -8.63
CA LEU A 19 -11.62 9.93 -9.51
C LEU A 19 -12.67 8.83 -9.31
N ALA A 20 -13.82 9.18 -8.74
CA ALA A 20 -14.97 8.29 -8.69
C ALA A 20 -15.53 8.10 -10.10
N VAL A 21 -15.30 6.94 -10.72
CA VAL A 21 -16.04 6.56 -11.93
C VAL A 21 -17.49 6.36 -11.49
N SER A 22 -18.34 7.33 -11.81
CA SER A 22 -19.79 7.14 -11.76
C SER A 22 -20.16 6.23 -12.93
N CYS A 23 -20.65 5.02 -12.65
CA CYS A 23 -21.20 4.16 -13.68
C CYS A 23 -22.40 4.89 -14.32
N PHE A 24 -22.20 5.49 -15.51
CA PHE A 24 -23.32 5.80 -16.38
C PHE A 24 -23.76 4.49 -17.04
N ALA A 25 -24.84 3.92 -16.53
CA ALA A 25 -25.59 2.92 -17.27
C ALA A 25 -26.29 3.64 -18.43
N GLN A 26 -25.69 3.62 -19.62
CA GLN A 26 -26.44 3.88 -20.85
C GLN A 26 -26.89 2.54 -21.42
N THR A 27 -28.19 2.30 -21.35
CA THR A 27 -28.88 1.28 -22.15
C THR A 27 -29.18 1.91 -23.52
N GLY A 28 -28.36 1.62 -24.54
CA GLY A 28 -28.63 2.02 -25.93
C GLY A 28 -27.37 2.14 -26.79
N PRO A 29 -27.47 1.98 -28.13
CA PRO A 29 -26.33 2.04 -29.03
C PRO A 29 -26.00 3.51 -29.31
N SER A 30 -25.30 4.17 -28.40
CA SER A 30 -24.75 5.52 -28.60
C SER A 30 -23.25 5.49 -28.47
N ASN A 31 -22.57 5.75 -29.59
CA ASN A 31 -21.14 5.60 -29.84
C ASN A 31 -20.26 6.68 -29.15
N THR A 32 -20.59 7.10 -27.94
CA THR A 32 -19.91 8.20 -27.25
C THR A 32 -19.26 7.71 -25.96
N PHE A 33 -17.96 7.41 -26.04
CA PHE A 33 -17.12 6.98 -24.93
C PHE A 33 -16.94 8.11 -23.89
N ALA A 34 -17.64 8.03 -22.75
CA ALA A 34 -17.42 8.90 -21.60
C ALA A 34 -16.47 8.24 -20.58
N GLY A 35 -15.20 8.07 -20.96
CA GLY A 35 -14.14 7.57 -20.09
C GLY A 35 -13.43 8.69 -19.32
N ILE A 36 -12.80 8.35 -18.20
CA ILE A 36 -11.97 9.28 -17.42
C ILE A 36 -10.63 9.46 -18.12
N GLN A 37 -10.23 10.72 -18.38
CA GLN A 37 -8.99 11.07 -19.04
C GLN A 37 -7.88 11.36 -18.03
N ILE A 38 -6.71 10.76 -18.23
CA ILE A 38 -5.61 10.77 -17.27
C ILE A 38 -4.29 10.89 -18.02
N GLU A 39 -3.49 11.90 -17.68
CA GLU A 39 -2.16 12.06 -18.27
C GLU A 39 -1.20 10.96 -17.78
N LEU A 40 -0.36 10.47 -18.68
CA LEU A 40 0.72 9.56 -18.32
C LEU A 40 1.82 10.32 -17.55
N PRO A 41 2.44 9.70 -16.53
CA PRO A 41 3.63 10.26 -15.89
C PRO A 41 4.79 10.32 -16.90
N ALA A 42 5.83 11.10 -16.59
CA ALA A 42 6.97 11.37 -17.50
C ALA A 42 7.70 10.11 -18.04
N GLY A 43 7.59 8.96 -17.35
CA GLY A 43 8.14 7.67 -17.81
C GLY A 43 7.21 6.88 -18.75
N GLY A 44 5.99 7.36 -19.03
CA GLY A 44 5.02 6.68 -19.89
C GLY A 44 4.54 5.32 -19.37
N HIS A 45 4.85 4.96 -18.11
CA HIS A 45 4.55 3.65 -17.54
C HIS A 45 3.09 3.56 -17.08
N LEU A 46 2.40 2.53 -17.56
CA LEU A 46 1.00 2.22 -17.24
C LEU A 46 0.91 0.78 -16.74
N ARG A 47 0.28 0.55 -15.59
CA ARG A 47 0.00 -0.78 -15.07
C ARG A 47 -1.49 -0.96 -14.88
N VAL A 48 -2.06 -1.95 -15.56
CA VAL A 48 -3.49 -2.28 -15.54
C VAL A 48 -3.67 -3.63 -14.86
N GLU A 49 -4.52 -3.71 -13.85
CA GLU A 49 -4.80 -4.95 -13.14
C GLU A 49 -6.30 -5.14 -12.95
N ASN A 50 -6.86 -6.19 -13.56
CA ASN A 50 -8.24 -6.60 -13.36
C ASN A 50 -8.29 -8.09 -12.99
N GLN A 51 -8.40 -8.38 -11.69
CA GLN A 51 -8.50 -9.75 -11.20
C GLN A 51 -9.94 -10.30 -11.25
N TYR A 52 -10.93 -9.45 -11.56
CA TYR A 52 -12.36 -9.74 -11.43
C TYR A 52 -13.11 -9.67 -12.78
N GLY A 53 -12.38 -9.76 -13.90
CA GLY A 53 -12.99 -9.77 -15.22
C GLY A 53 -12.04 -9.35 -16.34
N GLU A 54 -12.62 -8.85 -17.41
CA GLU A 54 -11.95 -8.64 -18.70
C GLU A 54 -11.20 -7.30 -18.77
N VAL A 55 -10.12 -7.26 -19.55
CA VAL A 55 -9.44 -6.02 -19.95
C VAL A 55 -9.50 -5.86 -21.46
N ALA A 56 -10.14 -4.80 -21.93
CA ALA A 56 -10.14 -4.39 -23.32
C ALA A 56 -9.31 -3.12 -23.49
N ALA A 57 -8.11 -3.25 -24.04
CA ALA A 57 -7.19 -2.16 -24.27
C ALA A 57 -7.12 -1.81 -25.77
N GLU A 58 -7.14 -0.54 -26.10
CA GLU A 58 -6.97 -0.03 -27.48
C GLU A 58 -5.88 1.03 -27.51
N VAL A 59 -4.91 0.88 -28.41
CA VAL A 59 -3.87 1.87 -28.63
C VAL A 59 -4.39 2.98 -29.55
N TRP A 60 -4.13 4.23 -29.18
CA TRP A 60 -4.58 5.41 -29.93
C TRP A 60 -3.52 6.53 -29.96
N ARG A 61 -3.77 7.54 -30.79
CA ARG A 61 -2.84 8.65 -31.06
C ARG A 61 -2.88 9.80 -30.05
N GLU A 62 -3.76 9.71 -29.06
CA GLU A 62 -3.85 10.72 -28.01
C GLU A 62 -2.76 10.52 -26.95
N ASN A 63 -2.37 11.59 -26.27
CA ASN A 63 -1.29 11.57 -25.26
C ASN A 63 -1.76 11.28 -23.82
N TYR A 64 -3.01 10.87 -23.65
CA TYR A 64 -3.60 10.54 -22.36
C TYR A 64 -4.24 9.15 -22.37
N VAL A 65 -4.39 8.57 -21.19
CA VAL A 65 -5.09 7.31 -20.97
C VAL A 65 -6.56 7.60 -20.72
N SER A 66 -7.46 6.90 -21.40
CA SER A 66 -8.89 6.93 -21.11
C SER A 66 -9.31 5.63 -20.45
N VAL A 67 -10.07 5.70 -19.36
CA VAL A 67 -10.49 4.52 -18.59
C VAL A 67 -12.01 4.50 -18.39
N SER A 68 -12.65 3.37 -18.64
CA SER A 68 -14.03 3.10 -18.23
C SER A 68 -14.17 1.66 -17.73
N ALA A 69 -15.08 1.45 -16.77
CA ALA A 69 -15.38 0.13 -16.25
C ALA A 69 -16.89 -0.12 -16.28
N THR A 70 -17.27 -1.29 -16.78
CA THR A 70 -18.66 -1.75 -16.89
C THR A 70 -18.79 -3.11 -16.24
N ILE A 71 -19.90 -3.38 -15.55
CA ILE A 71 -20.19 -4.68 -14.95
C ILE A 71 -21.26 -5.34 -15.79
N GLU A 72 -21.06 -6.58 -16.22
CA GLU A 72 -22.13 -7.36 -16.83
C GLU A 72 -22.99 -7.98 -15.72
N GLY A 73 -24.30 -7.67 -15.69
CA GLY A 73 -25.30 -8.37 -14.87
C GLY A 73 -25.72 -7.76 -13.53
N ALA A 74 -25.08 -6.71 -12.99
CA ALA A 74 -25.38 -6.20 -11.65
C ALA A 74 -25.84 -4.73 -11.57
N LYS A 75 -26.73 -4.44 -10.62
CA LYS A 75 -27.11 -3.09 -10.18
C LYS A 75 -25.94 -2.45 -9.41
N THR A 76 -25.52 -1.27 -9.87
CA THR A 76 -24.71 -0.21 -9.24
C THR A 76 -23.90 -0.53 -7.97
N PHE A 77 -22.59 -0.30 -8.01
CA PHE A 77 -21.77 -0.20 -6.80
C PHE A 77 -22.07 1.08 -6.00
N ALA A 78 -22.04 1.00 -4.66
CA ALA A 78 -22.11 2.18 -3.78
C ALA A 78 -20.87 3.10 -3.86
N ARG A 79 -19.72 2.59 -4.35
CA ARG A 79 -18.47 3.33 -4.61
C ARG A 79 -17.71 2.68 -5.78
N SER A 80 -16.94 3.47 -6.53
CA SER A 80 -16.21 2.98 -7.71
C SER A 80 -15.27 1.80 -7.37
N PRO A 81 -15.26 0.72 -8.18
CA PRO A 81 -14.38 -0.44 -7.97
C PRO A 81 -12.97 -0.22 -8.53
N VAL A 82 -12.78 0.85 -9.33
CA VAL A 82 -11.51 1.19 -9.98
C VAL A 82 -10.74 2.14 -9.07
N ILE A 83 -9.52 1.75 -8.73
CA ILE A 83 -8.52 2.61 -8.10
C ILE A 83 -7.53 3.04 -9.18
N ILE A 84 -7.25 4.34 -9.20
CA ILE A 84 -6.27 4.96 -10.08
C ILE A 84 -5.19 5.60 -9.20
N GLU A 85 -3.95 5.18 -9.38
CA GLU A 85 -2.77 5.67 -8.67
C GLU A 85 -1.83 6.32 -9.68
N ASN A 86 -1.54 7.61 -9.55
CA ASN A 86 -0.58 8.31 -10.41
C ASN A 86 0.64 8.72 -9.57
N ARG A 87 1.68 7.87 -9.56
CA ARG A 87 2.96 8.11 -8.85
C ARG A 87 4.12 8.17 -9.86
N ASN A 88 4.98 7.15 -9.88
CA ASN A 88 6.05 6.97 -10.89
C ASN A 88 5.57 6.17 -12.11
N GLN A 89 4.43 5.49 -11.98
CA GLN A 89 3.68 4.82 -13.02
C GLN A 89 2.19 5.08 -12.78
N LEU A 90 1.39 5.08 -13.84
CA LEU A 90 -0.06 5.15 -13.74
C LEU A 90 -0.60 3.74 -13.47
N GLY A 91 -1.06 3.46 -12.25
CA GLY A 91 -1.68 2.21 -11.87
C GLY A 91 -3.21 2.28 -11.95
N ILE A 92 -3.84 1.40 -12.71
CA ILE A 92 -5.30 1.23 -12.77
C ILE A 92 -5.61 -0.17 -12.26
N ARG A 93 -6.29 -0.27 -11.11
CA ARG A 93 -6.53 -1.56 -10.45
C ARG A 93 -7.98 -1.71 -10.04
N ILE A 94 -8.55 -2.87 -10.29
CA ILE A 94 -9.85 -3.25 -9.74
C ILE A 94 -9.63 -4.00 -8.43
N VAL A 95 -10.04 -3.39 -7.32
CA VAL A 95 -9.77 -3.91 -5.96
C VAL A 95 -11.00 -4.48 -5.27
N ARG A 96 -12.16 -4.46 -5.94
CA ARG A 96 -13.42 -5.01 -5.45
C ARG A 96 -14.06 -5.86 -6.53
N GLY A 97 -14.39 -7.10 -6.21
CA GLY A 97 -15.23 -7.93 -7.05
C GLY A 97 -16.70 -7.50 -7.00
N PRO A 98 -17.51 -7.85 -8.01
CA PRO A 98 -18.95 -7.66 -7.95
C PRO A 98 -19.57 -8.53 -6.84
N SER A 99 -20.71 -8.08 -6.30
CA SER A 99 -21.43 -8.80 -5.23
C SER A 99 -22.00 -10.15 -5.69
N ASP A 100 -22.25 -10.29 -6.99
CA ASP A 100 -22.61 -11.54 -7.63
C ASP A 100 -21.34 -12.27 -8.09
N PRO A 101 -21.05 -13.49 -7.58
CA PRO A 101 -19.90 -14.29 -7.99
C PRO A 101 -19.84 -14.62 -9.49
N ALA A 102 -20.98 -14.55 -10.20
CA ALA A 102 -21.06 -14.80 -11.65
C ALA A 102 -20.85 -13.54 -12.50
N ALA A 103 -20.87 -12.34 -11.91
CA ALA A 103 -20.65 -11.10 -12.65
C ALA A 103 -19.16 -10.87 -12.91
N ALA A 104 -18.84 -10.31 -14.08
CA ALA A 104 -17.50 -9.92 -14.47
C ALA A 104 -17.41 -8.40 -14.68
N ILE A 105 -16.29 -7.81 -14.30
CA ILE A 105 -16.01 -6.39 -14.56
C ILE A 105 -15.20 -6.29 -15.85
N ARG A 106 -15.75 -5.64 -16.87
CA ARG A 106 -15.04 -5.28 -18.10
C ARG A 106 -14.40 -3.91 -17.94
N LEU A 107 -13.08 -3.86 -18.02
CA LEU A 107 -12.29 -2.64 -17.98
C LEU A 107 -11.87 -2.26 -19.40
N ALA A 108 -12.39 -1.15 -19.92
CA ALA A 108 -12.03 -0.62 -21.23
C ALA A 108 -11.03 0.54 -21.06
N ILE A 109 -9.89 0.45 -21.75
CA ILE A 109 -8.79 1.40 -21.63
C ILE A 109 -8.30 1.82 -23.01
N LYS A 110 -8.11 3.12 -23.22
CA LYS A 110 -7.37 3.63 -24.38
C LYS A 110 -5.98 4.10 -23.96
N ILE A 111 -4.96 3.64 -24.68
CA ILE A 111 -3.56 3.73 -24.29
C ILE A 111 -2.78 4.51 -25.37
N PRO A 112 -2.03 5.55 -25.00
CA PRO A 112 -1.14 6.26 -25.93
C PRO A 112 -0.11 5.34 -26.60
N GLU A 113 0.20 5.59 -27.88
CA GLU A 113 1.23 4.84 -28.62
C GLU A 113 2.62 4.88 -27.95
N THR A 114 2.93 5.93 -27.19
CA THR A 114 4.20 6.13 -26.49
C THR A 114 4.31 5.37 -25.16
N ALA A 115 3.24 4.71 -24.70
CA ALA A 115 3.18 4.12 -23.38
C ALA A 115 3.99 2.82 -23.25
N HIS A 116 4.48 2.58 -22.03
CA HIS A 116 5.04 1.29 -21.60
C HIS A 116 4.02 0.64 -20.67
N VAL A 117 3.25 -0.31 -21.19
CA VAL A 117 2.12 -0.91 -20.47
C VAL A 117 2.44 -2.29 -19.90
N GLU A 118 2.02 -2.54 -18.67
CA GLU A 118 1.84 -3.88 -18.10
C GLU A 118 0.35 -4.14 -17.87
N ILE A 119 -0.21 -5.21 -18.44
CA ILE A 119 -1.60 -5.64 -18.23
C ILE A 119 -1.59 -6.99 -17.52
N VAL A 120 -2.30 -7.09 -16.39
CA VAL A 120 -2.36 -8.29 -15.55
C VAL A 120 -3.82 -8.68 -15.29
N THR A 121 -4.18 -9.91 -15.61
CA THR A 121 -5.46 -10.52 -15.22
C THR A 121 -5.27 -11.89 -14.57
N GLY A 122 -6.26 -12.33 -13.79
CA GLY A 122 -6.30 -13.67 -13.22
C GLY A 122 -6.93 -14.66 -14.22
N SER A 123 -8.26 -14.75 -14.20
CA SER A 123 -9.06 -15.63 -15.07
C SER A 123 -9.77 -14.90 -16.22
N GLY A 124 -9.81 -13.57 -16.21
CA GLY A 124 -10.50 -12.78 -17.23
C GLY A 124 -9.71 -12.64 -18.53
N SER A 125 -10.42 -12.51 -19.64
CA SER A 125 -9.84 -12.34 -20.98
C SER A 125 -9.15 -10.98 -21.13
N ILE A 126 -8.08 -10.95 -21.91
CA ILE A 126 -7.37 -9.72 -22.30
C ILE A 126 -7.50 -9.56 -23.80
N ARG A 127 -8.02 -8.41 -24.24
CA ARG A 127 -7.98 -7.99 -25.63
C ARG A 127 -7.12 -6.73 -25.73
N LEU A 128 -6.09 -6.74 -26.57
CA LEU A 128 -5.28 -5.56 -26.86
C LEU A 128 -5.30 -5.29 -28.37
N ARG A 129 -5.83 -4.14 -28.75
CA ARG A 129 -5.92 -3.68 -30.15
C ARG A 129 -4.84 -2.63 -30.40
N GLY A 130 -3.87 -2.95 -31.25
CA GLY A 130 -2.65 -2.18 -31.49
C GLY A 130 -1.52 -2.55 -30.52
N VAL A 131 -0.32 -2.02 -30.77
CA VAL A 131 0.87 -2.25 -29.94
C VAL A 131 1.47 -0.89 -29.55
N PRO A 132 1.60 -0.57 -28.25
CA PRO A 132 2.25 0.66 -27.80
C PRO A 132 3.78 0.49 -27.83
N ALA A 133 4.56 1.46 -27.36
CA ALA A 133 6.02 1.41 -27.35
C ALA A 133 6.56 0.13 -26.69
N ALA A 134 5.98 -0.25 -25.54
CA ALA A 134 6.22 -1.55 -24.93
C ALA A 134 4.96 -2.09 -24.25
N ALA A 135 4.69 -3.38 -24.40
CA ALA A 135 3.58 -4.05 -23.73
C ALA A 135 4.04 -5.37 -23.10
N VAL A 136 3.70 -5.56 -21.82
CA VAL A 136 3.82 -6.82 -21.08
C VAL A 136 2.43 -7.27 -20.67
N VAL A 137 1.99 -8.41 -21.18
CA VAL A 137 0.66 -8.98 -20.90
C VAL A 137 0.84 -10.27 -20.09
N ARG A 138 0.14 -10.36 -18.95
CA ARG A 138 0.17 -11.52 -18.05
C ARG A 138 -1.24 -11.97 -17.71
N SER A 139 -1.52 -13.26 -17.90
CA SER A 139 -2.78 -13.90 -17.51
C SER A 139 -2.50 -15.26 -16.89
N ILE A 140 -3.28 -15.67 -15.88
CA ILE A 140 -3.19 -17.04 -15.34
C ILE A 140 -3.96 -17.97 -16.27
N ALA A 141 -5.27 -17.74 -16.42
CA ALA A 141 -6.16 -18.67 -17.13
C ALA A 141 -6.98 -18.05 -18.28
N GLY A 142 -7.11 -16.72 -18.34
CA GLY A 142 -7.91 -16.06 -19.37
C GLY A 142 -7.24 -15.99 -20.73
N ASP A 143 -8.04 -16.04 -21.79
CA ASP A 143 -7.62 -15.92 -23.19
C ASP A 143 -6.97 -14.55 -23.44
N VAL A 144 -5.89 -14.52 -24.22
CA VAL A 144 -5.21 -13.28 -24.62
C VAL A 144 -5.30 -13.12 -26.14
N ASN A 145 -6.01 -12.09 -26.60
CA ASN A 145 -6.19 -11.77 -28.01
C ASN A 145 -5.52 -10.44 -28.34
N ILE A 146 -4.57 -10.44 -29.28
CA ILE A 146 -3.88 -9.24 -29.76
C ILE A 146 -4.28 -8.99 -31.21
N GLU A 147 -4.88 -7.83 -31.47
CA GLU A 147 -5.32 -7.40 -32.79
C GLU A 147 -4.39 -6.31 -33.32
N PHE A 148 -3.79 -6.50 -34.50
CA PHE A 148 -2.83 -5.54 -35.06
C PHE A 148 -3.50 -4.58 -36.05
N LEU A 149 -3.41 -3.27 -35.78
CA LEU A 149 -4.09 -2.19 -36.54
C LEU A 149 -3.41 -1.81 -37.87
N GLN A 150 -2.12 -2.10 -38.04
CA GLN A 150 -1.30 -1.70 -39.20
C GLN A 150 -0.13 -2.68 -39.42
N SER A 151 0.79 -2.36 -40.34
CA SER A 151 2.05 -3.09 -40.50
C SER A 151 2.81 -3.17 -39.17
N VAL A 152 3.11 -4.40 -38.75
CA VAL A 152 3.65 -4.65 -37.41
C VAL A 152 5.14 -4.34 -37.39
N ASN A 153 5.58 -3.48 -36.47
CA ASN A 153 6.99 -3.15 -36.23
C ASN A 153 7.37 -3.46 -34.77
N ALA A 154 7.35 -4.73 -34.41
CA ALA A 154 7.50 -5.15 -33.02
C ALA A 154 8.35 -6.42 -32.86
N ASP A 155 9.09 -6.46 -31.75
CA ASP A 155 9.65 -7.67 -31.17
C ASP A 155 8.61 -8.36 -30.31
N ILE A 156 8.13 -9.52 -30.77
CA ILE A 156 7.05 -10.28 -30.17
C ILE A 156 7.61 -11.54 -29.51
N VAL A 157 7.27 -11.73 -28.24
CA VAL A 157 7.47 -12.99 -27.51
C VAL A 157 6.16 -13.36 -26.84
N ALA A 158 5.53 -14.42 -27.29
CA ALA A 158 4.29 -14.95 -26.73
C ALA A 158 4.51 -16.37 -26.23
N ARG A 159 4.25 -16.61 -24.94
CA ARG A 159 4.43 -17.91 -24.31
C ARG A 159 3.20 -18.27 -23.49
N SER A 160 2.71 -19.48 -23.67
CA SER A 160 1.74 -20.11 -22.78
C SER A 160 2.32 -21.40 -22.21
N ALA A 161 2.18 -21.66 -20.90
CA ALA A 161 2.71 -22.89 -20.32
C ALA A 161 1.90 -24.14 -20.70
N LYS A 162 0.57 -24.01 -20.85
CA LYS A 162 -0.35 -25.10 -21.22
C LYS A 162 -1.31 -24.76 -22.37
N GLY A 163 -1.54 -23.47 -22.66
CA GLY A 163 -2.43 -23.03 -23.73
C GLY A 163 -1.73 -22.98 -25.09
N LEU A 164 -2.51 -22.91 -26.17
CA LEU A 164 -1.96 -22.78 -27.52
C LEU A 164 -1.69 -21.32 -27.86
N VAL A 165 -0.58 -21.08 -28.55
CA VAL A 165 -0.22 -19.81 -29.17
C VAL A 165 -0.46 -19.95 -30.68
N ARG A 166 -1.33 -19.08 -31.21
CA ARG A 166 -1.71 -19.04 -32.62
C ARG A 166 -1.48 -17.67 -33.19
N SER A 167 -1.06 -17.62 -34.44
CA SER A 167 -0.89 -16.37 -35.16
C SER A 167 -1.46 -16.50 -36.57
N GLU A 168 -2.37 -15.59 -36.89
CA GLU A 168 -3.05 -15.43 -38.18
C GLU A 168 -2.40 -14.31 -39.01
N LEU A 169 -1.31 -13.72 -38.52
CA LEU A 169 -0.57 -12.71 -39.25
C LEU A 169 0.06 -13.34 -40.51
N PRO A 170 -0.12 -12.76 -41.72
CA PRO A 170 0.41 -13.34 -42.96
C PRO A 170 1.91 -13.61 -42.96
N GLN A 171 2.68 -12.81 -42.20
CA GLN A 171 4.14 -12.92 -42.07
C GLN A 171 4.58 -13.84 -40.92
N LEU A 172 3.64 -14.33 -40.13
CA LEU A 172 3.85 -15.01 -38.86
C LEU A 172 2.86 -16.16 -38.68
N LEU A 173 2.64 -16.93 -39.74
CA LEU A 173 1.78 -18.10 -39.68
C LEU A 173 2.44 -19.13 -38.77
N SER A 174 1.82 -19.39 -37.62
CA SER A 174 2.25 -20.41 -36.67
C SER A 174 1.07 -21.32 -36.39
N GLU A 175 1.18 -22.58 -36.81
CA GLU A 175 0.19 -23.60 -36.53
C GLU A 175 0.57 -24.34 -35.24
N ASN A 176 -0.11 -23.96 -34.15
CA ASN A 176 -0.19 -24.68 -32.87
C ASN A 176 1.15 -24.96 -32.15
N GLY A 177 1.65 -23.96 -31.41
CA GLY A 177 2.76 -24.10 -30.45
C GLY A 177 2.45 -23.50 -29.08
N HIS A 178 3.38 -23.62 -28.12
CA HIS A 178 3.29 -22.99 -26.79
C HIS A 178 4.17 -21.73 -26.65
N LEU A 179 5.02 -21.47 -27.65
CA LEU A 179 5.93 -20.34 -27.73
C LEU A 179 5.95 -19.81 -29.16
N LEU A 180 5.84 -18.51 -29.31
CA LEU A 180 6.04 -17.77 -30.55
C LEU A 180 7.00 -16.63 -30.27
N GLN A 181 8.11 -16.59 -31.01
CA GLN A 181 9.08 -15.50 -30.96
C GLN A 181 9.34 -15.01 -32.37
N ALA A 182 9.16 -13.71 -32.58
CA ALA A 182 9.30 -13.11 -33.89
C ALA A 182 9.70 -11.64 -33.79
N ARG A 183 10.48 -11.18 -34.76
CA ARG A 183 10.78 -9.77 -34.98
C ARG A 183 10.13 -9.36 -36.30
N LEU A 184 9.25 -8.37 -36.25
CA LEU A 184 8.58 -7.81 -37.42
C LEU A 184 9.06 -6.38 -37.65
N GLY A 185 9.33 -6.03 -38.91
CA GLY A 185 9.93 -4.74 -39.26
C GLY A 185 11.30 -4.54 -38.61
N SER A 186 11.52 -3.36 -38.02
CA SER A 186 12.76 -3.02 -37.28
C SER A 186 12.76 -3.48 -35.82
N GLY A 187 11.63 -3.93 -35.28
CA GLY A 187 11.48 -4.26 -33.86
C GLY A 187 11.43 -3.02 -32.95
N ALA A 188 10.88 -1.89 -33.42
CA ALA A 188 10.87 -0.64 -32.65
C ALA A 188 9.97 -0.70 -31.40
N GLN A 189 8.92 -1.53 -31.45
CA GLN A 189 8.03 -1.79 -30.32
C GLN A 189 8.34 -3.14 -29.69
N THR A 190 7.99 -3.34 -28.41
CA THR A 190 8.15 -4.63 -27.74
C THR A 190 6.82 -5.16 -27.23
N LEU A 191 6.53 -6.44 -27.48
CA LEU A 191 5.32 -7.12 -27.02
C LEU A 191 5.71 -8.45 -26.38
N ARG A 192 5.52 -8.57 -25.06
CA ARG A 192 5.75 -9.80 -24.31
C ARG A 192 4.43 -10.28 -23.71
N ILE A 193 4.06 -11.52 -23.99
CA ILE A 193 2.80 -12.13 -23.54
C ILE A 193 3.15 -13.42 -22.82
N ASN A 194 2.68 -13.56 -21.58
CA ASN A 194 2.87 -14.76 -20.78
C ASN A 194 1.54 -15.21 -20.20
N THR A 195 1.16 -16.46 -20.46
CA THR A 195 0.01 -17.10 -19.84
C THR A 195 0.37 -18.44 -19.21
N GLU A 196 -0.32 -18.84 -18.14
CA GLU A 196 -0.15 -20.19 -17.59
C GLU A 196 -0.98 -21.21 -18.37
N THR A 197 -2.29 -21.01 -18.47
CA THR A 197 -3.20 -21.97 -19.13
C THR A 197 -4.03 -21.39 -20.27
N GLY A 198 -4.19 -20.06 -20.32
CA GLY A 198 -5.00 -19.40 -21.36
C GLY A 198 -4.34 -19.43 -22.75
N PRO A 199 -5.10 -19.63 -23.84
CA PRO A 199 -4.59 -19.51 -25.20
C PRO A 199 -4.20 -18.07 -25.54
N ILE A 200 -3.29 -17.92 -26.51
CA ILE A 200 -2.85 -16.64 -27.06
C ILE A 200 -3.15 -16.63 -28.56
N THR A 201 -3.86 -15.61 -29.04
CA THR A 201 -4.16 -15.41 -30.47
C THR A 201 -3.63 -14.06 -30.93
N LEU A 202 -2.86 -14.06 -32.03
CA LEU A 202 -2.36 -12.87 -32.71
C LEU A 202 -3.05 -12.76 -34.08
N SER A 203 -3.83 -11.72 -34.31
CA SER A 203 -4.61 -11.59 -35.57
C SER A 203 -4.53 -10.18 -36.17
N PRO A 204 -4.60 -10.05 -37.51
CA PRO A 204 -4.82 -8.75 -38.11
C PRO A 204 -6.24 -8.27 -37.79
N VAL A 205 -6.44 -6.95 -37.68
CA VAL A 205 -7.78 -6.38 -37.54
C VAL A 205 -8.56 -6.64 -38.83
N SER A 206 -9.48 -7.60 -38.80
CA SER A 206 -10.42 -7.85 -39.91
C SER A 206 -11.58 -6.86 -39.81
N ASN A 207 -11.62 -5.87 -40.69
CA ASN A 207 -12.82 -5.03 -40.85
C ASN A 207 -13.94 -5.90 -41.44
N SER A 208 -14.90 -6.32 -40.61
CA SER A 208 -16.13 -6.97 -41.07
C SER A 208 -17.31 -6.55 -40.19
N ALA A 209 -18.37 -6.08 -40.88
CA ALA A 209 -19.65 -5.51 -40.45
C ALA A 209 -19.62 -4.00 -40.06
N VAL A 210 -20.41 -3.10 -40.65
CA VAL A 210 -21.80 -3.21 -41.14
C VAL A 210 -22.02 -2.39 -42.42
N SER A 211 -22.66 -3.05 -43.39
CA SER A 211 -23.40 -2.45 -44.50
C SER A 211 -24.76 -1.96 -43.99
N GLU A 212 -25.02 -0.66 -44.03
CA GLU A 212 -26.36 -0.10 -44.22
C GLU A 212 -26.20 1.19 -45.04
N ARG A 213 -26.54 1.11 -46.33
CA ARG A 213 -26.82 2.29 -47.15
C ARG A 213 -28.09 2.94 -46.61
N PRO A 214 -28.19 4.28 -46.75
CA PRO A 214 -29.20 4.78 -47.67
C PRO A 214 -28.58 5.65 -48.76
N ASP A 215 -29.12 5.49 -49.96
CA ASP A 215 -28.81 6.25 -51.16
C ASP A 215 -29.02 7.77 -50.96
N SER A 216 -28.11 8.57 -51.51
CA SER A 216 -28.54 9.77 -52.25
C SER A 216 -27.48 10.19 -53.27
N ASN A 217 -27.96 10.28 -54.50
CA ASN A 217 -27.32 10.76 -55.72
C ASN A 217 -26.36 11.94 -55.57
N SER A 218 -25.26 11.89 -56.31
CA SER A 218 -24.83 12.99 -57.19
C SER A 218 -23.88 12.47 -58.28
N PRO A 219 -24.10 12.80 -59.57
CA PRO A 219 -23.23 12.41 -60.68
C PRO A 219 -22.10 13.43 -60.95
N ASP A 220 -21.13 12.96 -61.72
CA ASP A 220 -19.97 13.57 -62.38
C ASP A 220 -19.94 15.11 -62.58
N ALA A 221 -18.75 15.72 -62.39
CA ALA A 221 -17.98 16.37 -63.47
C ALA A 221 -16.71 17.12 -63.00
N LEU A 222 -15.60 16.80 -63.68
CA LEU A 222 -14.48 17.63 -64.16
C LEU A 222 -14.37 19.12 -63.76
N GLY A 223 -13.14 19.58 -63.46
CA GLY A 223 -12.75 20.96 -63.73
C GLY A 223 -11.53 21.51 -62.97
N ASN A 224 -10.42 21.68 -63.70
CA ASN A 224 -9.27 22.58 -63.53
C ASN A 224 -9.30 23.68 -62.43
N GLU A 225 -8.16 23.91 -61.77
CA GLU A 225 -7.24 25.02 -62.12
C GLU A 225 -5.92 24.98 -61.33
N ALA A 226 -4.87 25.49 -61.98
CA ALA A 226 -3.45 25.47 -61.61
C ALA A 226 -3.00 26.79 -60.91
N PRO A 227 -1.75 26.91 -60.42
CA PRO A 227 -1.33 27.78 -59.31
C PRO A 227 -0.54 29.05 -59.70
N MET A 228 -0.40 30.03 -58.78
CA MET A 228 0.60 31.13 -58.77
C MET A 228 0.59 31.77 -57.35
N LYS A 229 1.65 32.29 -56.70
CA LYS A 229 3.12 32.44 -56.86
C LYS A 229 3.65 32.92 -55.47
N ALA A 230 4.76 32.40 -54.93
CA ALA A 230 6.08 33.07 -54.71
C ALA A 230 6.06 34.37 -53.86
N ALA A 231 6.99 34.73 -52.98
CA ALA A 231 8.29 34.23 -52.51
C ALA A 231 8.73 35.10 -51.30
N GLY A 232 9.73 34.65 -50.52
CA GLY A 232 10.54 35.54 -49.66
C GLY A 232 11.24 34.85 -48.49
N ILE A 233 12.53 34.52 -48.65
CA ILE A 233 13.51 34.22 -47.58
C ILE A 233 14.50 35.42 -47.56
N PRO A 234 15.02 35.87 -46.40
CA PRO A 234 16.36 35.44 -45.97
C PRO A 234 16.56 35.30 -44.44
N ALA A 235 17.40 34.33 -44.03
CA ALA A 235 18.14 34.32 -42.75
C ALA A 235 19.39 35.26 -42.88
N PRO A 236 20.12 35.70 -41.82
CA PRO A 236 20.82 34.81 -40.88
C PRO A 236 21.12 35.32 -39.43
N ALA A 237 21.74 34.42 -38.65
CA ALA A 237 22.76 34.61 -37.60
C ALA A 237 22.36 34.91 -36.12
N SER A 238 22.49 33.83 -35.34
CA SER A 238 22.90 33.63 -33.95
C SER A 238 23.28 34.82 -33.04
N GLU A 239 22.75 34.79 -31.82
CA GLU A 239 23.60 34.66 -30.62
C GLU A 239 22.82 33.98 -29.48
N THR A 240 23.48 32.98 -28.92
CA THR A 240 22.98 31.99 -27.97
C THR A 240 23.25 32.48 -26.56
N GLN A 241 22.25 32.40 -25.67
CA GLN A 241 22.50 32.18 -24.25
C GLN A 241 21.84 30.85 -23.88
N GLU A 242 22.62 29.78 -24.07
CA GLU A 242 22.32 28.43 -23.63
C GLU A 242 22.17 28.42 -22.11
N ILE A 243 20.93 28.22 -21.65
CA ILE A 243 20.70 27.52 -20.40
C ILE A 243 20.97 26.05 -20.75
N GLY A 244 22.06 25.49 -20.24
CA GLY A 244 22.48 24.14 -20.58
C GLY A 244 21.35 23.12 -20.38
N GLU A 245 21.11 22.33 -21.42
CA GLU A 245 20.35 21.08 -21.40
C GLU A 245 21.06 20.12 -20.42
N GLY A 246 20.67 20.17 -19.14
CA GLY A 246 21.37 19.45 -18.08
C GLY A 246 20.79 19.57 -16.68
N ASP A 247 19.91 20.54 -16.41
CA ASP A 247 19.18 20.55 -15.13
C ASP A 247 17.96 19.62 -15.20
N ILE A 248 18.26 18.32 -15.08
CA ILE A 248 17.29 17.34 -14.63
C ILE A 248 16.86 17.80 -13.23
N ILE A 249 15.68 18.40 -13.10
CA ILE A 249 15.04 18.54 -11.79
C ILE A 249 14.64 17.13 -11.35
N ARG A 250 15.60 16.41 -10.74
CA ARG A 250 15.34 15.18 -9.99
C ARG A 250 14.53 15.55 -8.76
N VAL A 251 13.21 15.48 -8.87
CA VAL A 251 12.34 15.50 -7.70
C VAL A 251 12.32 14.09 -7.11
N ASP A 252 13.34 13.77 -6.32
CA ASP A 252 13.25 12.70 -5.33
C ASP A 252 12.13 13.07 -4.35
N SER A 253 10.96 12.46 -4.50
CA SER A 253 9.82 12.64 -3.60
C SER A 253 9.80 11.50 -2.58
N GLN A 254 10.76 11.53 -1.67
CA GLN A 254 10.72 10.69 -0.48
C GLN A 254 9.66 11.26 0.46
N LEU A 255 8.57 10.52 0.67
CA LEU A 255 7.56 10.84 1.66
C LEU A 255 7.88 10.04 2.92
N VAL A 256 7.92 10.73 4.06
CA VAL A 256 8.00 10.10 5.38
C VAL A 256 6.59 10.01 5.92
N THR A 257 6.17 8.78 6.26
CA THR A 257 4.86 8.50 6.86
C THR A 257 5.00 8.32 8.36
N LEU A 258 4.13 8.97 9.12
CA LEU A 258 4.05 8.89 10.57
C LEU A 258 2.66 8.44 10.97
N ASN A 259 2.60 7.37 11.75
CA ASN A 259 1.37 6.93 12.42
C ASN A 259 1.41 7.42 13.87
N LEU A 260 0.38 8.13 14.30
CA LEU A 260 0.30 8.70 15.65
C LEU A 260 -1.11 8.64 16.21
N SER A 261 -1.23 8.32 17.50
CA SER A 261 -2.46 8.47 18.26
C SER A 261 -2.53 9.86 18.86
N VAL A 262 -3.73 10.42 19.03
CA VAL A 262 -3.92 11.68 19.75
C VAL A 262 -4.82 11.43 20.93
N ILE A 263 -4.36 11.77 22.12
CA ILE A 263 -5.13 11.60 23.35
C ILE A 263 -5.43 12.94 24.03
N ASP A 264 -6.51 12.98 24.80
CA ASP A 264 -6.82 14.07 25.73
C ASP A 264 -6.09 13.81 27.06
N ARG A 265 -5.22 14.74 27.49
CA ARG A 265 -4.40 14.56 28.71
C ARG A 265 -5.22 14.48 30.01
N ASN A 266 -6.44 15.00 30.01
CA ASN A 266 -7.27 15.06 31.21
C ASN A 266 -8.06 13.76 31.38
N THR A 267 -8.54 13.19 30.26
CA THR A 267 -9.35 11.96 30.28
C THR A 267 -8.57 10.71 29.88
N ASN A 268 -7.36 10.85 29.34
CA ASN A 268 -6.57 9.80 28.71
C ASN A 268 -7.35 9.00 27.64
N ARG A 269 -8.28 9.66 26.94
CA ARG A 269 -9.04 9.05 25.84
C ARG A 269 -8.53 9.55 24.51
N GLY A 270 -8.55 8.66 23.52
CA GLY A 270 -8.29 9.01 22.12
C GLY A 270 -9.24 10.10 21.62
N LEU A 271 -8.68 11.15 21.02
CA LEU A 271 -9.40 12.24 20.40
C LEU A 271 -9.74 11.87 18.94
N VAL A 272 -11.03 11.82 18.64
CA VAL A 272 -11.57 11.55 17.30
C VAL A 272 -11.97 12.83 16.57
N GLY A 273 -12.09 12.76 15.24
CA GLY A 273 -12.60 13.87 14.43
C GLY A 273 -11.60 15.01 14.23
N LEU A 274 -10.30 14.75 14.43
CA LEU A 274 -9.26 15.70 14.07
C LEU A 274 -9.11 15.75 12.54
N SER A 275 -8.76 16.92 12.06
CA SER A 275 -8.51 17.24 10.66
C SER A 275 -7.02 17.54 10.45
N LYS A 276 -6.56 17.52 9.20
CA LYS A 276 -5.18 17.89 8.85
C LYS A 276 -4.74 19.23 9.45
N SER A 277 -5.62 20.22 9.51
CA SER A 277 -5.33 21.56 10.05
C SER A 277 -5.11 21.60 11.56
N ASP A 278 -5.51 20.56 12.28
CA ASP A 278 -5.24 20.45 13.71
C ASP A 278 -3.77 20.07 13.98
N PHE A 279 -2.98 19.66 12.98
CA PHE A 279 -1.61 19.17 13.16
C PHE A 279 -0.55 20.13 12.63
N ARG A 280 0.54 20.30 13.39
CA ARG A 280 1.81 20.87 12.91
C ARG A 280 2.93 19.86 13.11
N LEU A 281 3.71 19.62 12.07
CA LEU A 281 4.82 18.66 12.09
C LEU A 281 6.14 19.41 12.06
N PHE A 282 7.09 19.00 12.89
CA PHE A 282 8.45 19.55 12.93
C PHE A 282 9.47 18.42 12.80
N GLU A 283 10.46 18.61 11.93
CA GLU A 283 11.64 17.77 11.79
C GLU A 283 12.86 18.57 12.23
N ASN A 284 13.61 18.08 13.23
CA ASN A 284 14.76 18.79 13.83
C ASN A 284 14.44 20.24 14.23
N GLY A 285 13.20 20.50 14.63
CA GLY A 285 12.70 21.83 14.99
C GLY A 285 12.21 22.69 13.82
N ALA A 286 12.45 22.31 12.56
CA ALA A 286 11.93 22.98 11.37
C ALA A 286 10.53 22.49 11.03
N GLU A 287 9.57 23.39 10.87
CA GLU A 287 8.19 23.07 10.50
C GLU A 287 8.14 22.47 9.09
N GLN A 288 7.42 21.36 8.94
CA GLN A 288 7.27 20.62 7.69
C GLN A 288 5.82 20.66 7.24
N GLN A 289 5.63 20.73 5.92
CA GLN A 289 4.31 20.69 5.34
C GLN A 289 3.79 19.25 5.30
N ILE A 290 2.73 18.97 6.06
CA ILE A 290 1.97 17.74 5.92
C ILE A 290 1.35 17.72 4.52
N LEU A 291 1.65 16.70 3.73
CA LEU A 291 1.15 16.52 2.36
C LEU A 291 -0.10 15.63 2.37
N GLN A 292 -0.05 14.50 3.07
CA GLN A 292 -1.17 13.56 3.21
C GLN A 292 -1.64 13.47 4.66
N PHE A 293 -2.95 13.30 4.85
CA PHE A 293 -3.58 13.11 6.14
C PHE A 293 -4.68 12.06 5.99
N GLU A 294 -4.62 11.01 6.80
CA GLU A 294 -5.67 10.01 6.89
C GLU A 294 -6.16 9.89 8.34
N SER A 295 -7.46 10.09 8.53
CA SER A 295 -8.17 9.75 9.76
C SER A 295 -8.75 8.34 9.56
N SER A 296 -7.97 7.32 9.91
CA SER A 296 -8.27 5.95 9.50
C SER A 296 -8.92 5.13 10.61
N ALA A 297 -10.03 4.46 10.27
CA ALA A 297 -10.59 3.34 11.01
C ALA A 297 -10.04 1.99 10.52
N ALA A 298 -8.87 1.96 9.86
CA ALA A 298 -8.24 0.74 9.37
C ALA A 298 -8.16 -0.33 10.48
N PRO A 299 -8.40 -1.60 10.11
CA PRO A 299 -8.31 -2.68 11.06
C PRO A 299 -6.86 -2.92 11.48
N PHE A 300 -6.67 -3.38 12.71
CA PHE A 300 -5.37 -3.69 13.27
C PHE A 300 -5.04 -5.18 13.20
N ASP A 301 -3.75 -5.46 13.11
CA ASP A 301 -3.12 -6.70 13.50
C ASP A 301 -2.50 -6.48 14.88
N LEU A 302 -3.12 -7.08 15.88
CA LEU A 302 -2.78 -6.94 17.28
C LEU A 302 -2.03 -8.19 17.74
N LEU A 303 -0.82 -8.04 18.24
CA LEU A 303 -0.02 -9.12 18.76
C LEU A 303 0.10 -8.98 20.27
N LEU A 304 -0.47 -9.93 21.01
CA LEU A 304 -0.22 -10.05 22.44
C LEU A 304 1.07 -10.85 22.64
N LEU A 305 2.08 -10.21 23.23
CA LEU A 305 3.32 -10.85 23.62
C LEU A 305 3.33 -10.97 25.15
N ILE A 306 3.24 -12.20 25.64
CA ILE A 306 2.95 -12.49 27.05
C ILE A 306 4.13 -13.25 27.68
N ASP A 307 4.67 -12.69 28.74
CA ASP A 307 5.67 -13.34 29.58
C ASP A 307 5.02 -14.38 30.49
N LEU A 308 5.46 -15.64 30.38
CA LEU A 308 5.04 -16.75 31.23
C LEU A 308 6.23 -17.36 32.01
N SER A 309 7.32 -16.60 32.16
CA SER A 309 8.50 -17.00 32.92
C SER A 309 8.19 -17.27 34.40
N GLY A 310 9.16 -17.83 35.13
CA GLY A 310 8.97 -18.31 36.49
C GLY A 310 8.42 -17.27 37.49
N SER A 311 8.68 -15.98 37.26
CA SER A 311 8.22 -14.86 38.09
C SER A 311 6.74 -14.50 37.90
N THR A 312 6.06 -15.05 36.89
CA THR A 312 4.64 -14.73 36.60
C THR A 312 3.67 -15.85 36.97
N ARG A 313 4.14 -16.89 37.67
CA ARG A 313 3.37 -18.12 37.94
C ARG A 313 2.05 -17.87 38.68
N ASP A 314 2.05 -16.99 39.67
CA ASP A 314 0.86 -16.70 40.48
C ASP A 314 -0.13 -15.75 39.77
N VAL A 315 0.34 -15.04 38.74
CA VAL A 315 -0.44 -14.11 37.92
C VAL A 315 -0.90 -14.69 36.59
N VAL A 316 -0.62 -15.96 36.24
CA VAL A 316 -1.06 -16.51 34.94
C VAL A 316 -2.58 -16.56 34.76
N LYS A 317 -3.34 -16.78 35.84
CA LYS A 317 -4.80 -16.67 35.79
C LYS A 317 -5.24 -15.24 35.45
N LEU A 318 -4.52 -14.24 35.96
CA LEU A 318 -4.71 -12.82 35.69
C LEU A 318 -4.49 -12.52 34.20
N ILE A 319 -3.32 -12.96 33.71
CA ILE A 319 -2.85 -12.82 32.34
C ILE A 319 -3.86 -13.43 31.37
N ARG A 320 -4.31 -14.67 31.63
CA ARG A 320 -5.30 -15.37 30.81
C ARG A 320 -6.64 -14.64 30.80
N ALA A 321 -7.16 -14.27 31.96
CA ALA A 321 -8.43 -13.57 32.08
C ALA A 321 -8.40 -12.23 31.34
N ALA A 322 -7.31 -11.48 31.44
CA ALA A 322 -7.19 -10.20 30.77
C ALA A 322 -6.98 -10.32 29.26
N ALA A 323 -6.20 -11.32 28.80
CA ALA A 323 -6.09 -11.63 27.38
C ALA A 323 -7.47 -11.96 26.77
N LEU A 324 -8.31 -12.74 27.48
CA LEU A 324 -9.69 -13.01 27.05
C LEU A 324 -10.53 -11.73 26.96
N ARG A 325 -10.44 -10.84 27.96
CA ARG A 325 -11.15 -9.54 27.92
C ARG A 325 -10.68 -8.65 26.76
N PHE A 326 -9.39 -8.63 26.46
CA PHE A 326 -8.85 -7.93 25.30
C PHE A 326 -9.41 -8.49 23.99
N ILE A 327 -9.50 -9.83 23.88
CA ILE A 327 -10.09 -10.51 22.73
C ILE A 327 -11.56 -10.10 22.55
N ASP A 328 -12.29 -9.87 23.64
CA ASP A 328 -13.68 -9.43 23.59
C ASP A 328 -13.83 -7.94 23.30
N ALA A 329 -12.91 -7.10 23.78
CA ALA A 329 -12.94 -5.65 23.60
C ALA A 329 -12.50 -5.19 22.20
N ALA A 330 -11.59 -5.93 21.56
CA ALA A 330 -11.07 -5.58 20.24
C ALA A 330 -12.15 -5.66 19.15
N ARG A 331 -12.06 -4.79 18.13
CA ARG A 331 -13.11 -4.66 17.10
C ARG A 331 -13.19 -5.92 16.24
N PRO A 332 -14.37 -6.28 15.69
CA PRO A 332 -14.53 -7.48 14.87
C PRO A 332 -13.62 -7.54 13.64
N SER A 333 -13.19 -6.38 13.13
CA SER A 333 -12.31 -6.27 11.98
C SER A 333 -10.83 -6.43 12.32
N ASP A 334 -10.44 -6.40 13.60
CA ASP A 334 -9.05 -6.53 14.06
C ASP A 334 -8.65 -8.02 14.14
N ARG A 335 -7.45 -8.38 13.66
CA ARG A 335 -6.87 -9.72 13.83
C ARG A 335 -6.07 -9.72 15.11
N ILE A 336 -6.12 -10.80 15.87
CA ILE A 336 -5.31 -10.94 17.08
C ILE A 336 -4.45 -12.20 16.95
N GLY A 337 -3.18 -12.05 17.29
CA GLY A 337 -2.22 -13.13 17.49
C GLY A 337 -1.74 -13.13 18.94
N VAL A 338 -1.29 -14.29 19.40
CA VAL A 338 -0.78 -14.47 20.77
C VAL A 338 0.54 -15.23 20.69
N ILE A 339 1.58 -14.63 21.26
CA ILE A 339 2.89 -15.22 21.45
C ILE A 339 3.18 -15.20 22.94
N THR A 340 3.70 -16.31 23.44
CA THR A 340 4.15 -16.43 24.83
C THR A 340 5.63 -16.73 24.86
N PHE A 341 6.33 -16.36 25.93
CA PHE A 341 7.72 -16.74 26.12
C PHE A 341 8.01 -17.10 27.58
N ALA A 342 8.86 -18.10 27.72
CA ALA A 342 9.55 -18.53 28.94
C ALA A 342 10.84 -19.20 28.45
N GLY A 343 11.85 -18.39 28.15
CA GLY A 343 13.04 -18.76 27.41
C GLY A 343 12.85 -18.59 25.90
N ARG A 344 12.16 -19.52 25.23
CA ARG A 344 11.91 -19.43 23.78
C ARG A 344 10.50 -18.92 23.47
N PRO A 345 10.34 -17.96 22.53
CA PRO A 345 9.02 -17.50 22.12
C PRO A 345 8.27 -18.60 21.36
N THR A 346 6.99 -18.76 21.68
CA THR A 346 6.09 -19.76 21.11
C THR A 346 4.82 -19.08 20.61
N VAL A 347 4.44 -19.37 19.36
CA VAL A 347 3.19 -18.86 18.78
C VAL A 347 2.02 -19.71 19.29
N VAL A 348 1.29 -19.19 20.27
CA VAL A 348 0.05 -19.83 20.77
C VAL A 348 -1.05 -19.72 19.72
N SER A 349 -1.18 -18.53 19.10
CA SER A 349 -2.09 -18.31 17.99
C SER A 349 -1.49 -17.39 16.94
N PRO A 350 -1.54 -17.75 15.65
CA PRO A 350 -1.28 -16.78 14.59
C PRO A 350 -2.39 -15.72 14.57
N LEU A 351 -2.14 -14.63 13.86
CA LEU A 351 -3.12 -13.57 13.62
C LEU A 351 -4.41 -14.16 13.01
N THR A 352 -5.54 -13.99 13.70
CA THR A 352 -6.83 -14.52 13.27
C THR A 352 -7.99 -13.58 13.60
N LEU A 353 -9.05 -13.64 12.78
CA LEU A 353 -10.34 -13.03 13.08
C LEU A 353 -11.23 -13.98 13.90
N ASN A 354 -10.90 -15.28 13.97
CA ASN A 354 -11.70 -16.28 14.65
C ASN A 354 -11.48 -16.22 16.17
N ARG A 355 -12.37 -15.49 16.85
CA ARG A 355 -12.29 -15.27 18.30
C ARG A 355 -12.50 -16.54 19.11
N GLU A 356 -13.28 -17.49 18.61
CA GLU A 356 -13.52 -18.73 19.33
C GLU A 356 -12.26 -19.60 19.42
N VAL A 357 -11.57 -19.78 18.28
CA VAL A 357 -10.28 -20.48 18.24
C VAL A 357 -9.25 -19.79 19.12
N LEU A 358 -9.24 -18.46 19.12
CA LEU A 358 -8.33 -17.68 19.93
C LEU A 358 -8.60 -17.84 21.43
N ARG A 359 -9.86 -17.78 21.87
CA ARG A 359 -10.25 -18.02 23.27
C ARG A 359 -9.88 -19.41 23.74
N GLN A 360 -10.10 -20.43 22.91
CA GLN A 360 -9.73 -21.81 23.24
C GLN A 360 -8.22 -21.96 23.43
N ARG A 361 -7.42 -21.39 22.52
CA ARG A 361 -5.95 -21.41 22.61
C ARG A 361 -5.44 -20.67 23.83
N VAL A 362 -5.95 -19.47 24.11
CA VAL A 362 -5.57 -18.71 25.29
C VAL A 362 -5.97 -19.42 26.59
N SER A 363 -7.15 -20.05 26.59
CA SER A 363 -7.62 -20.80 27.76
C SER A 363 -6.79 -22.04 28.07
N ALA A 364 -6.14 -22.62 27.06
CA ALA A 364 -5.25 -23.77 27.18
C ALA A 364 -3.78 -23.40 27.46
N MET A 365 -3.45 -22.10 27.60
CA MET A 365 -2.09 -21.65 27.91
C MET A 365 -1.73 -22.00 29.35
N ASP A 366 -0.68 -22.80 29.56
CA ASP A 366 -0.15 -23.09 30.89
C ASP A 366 1.21 -22.42 31.11
N THR A 367 1.56 -22.20 32.38
CA THR A 367 2.89 -21.71 32.79
C THR A 367 3.96 -22.70 32.35
N SER A 368 5.02 -22.18 31.75
CA SER A 368 6.23 -22.95 31.49
C SER A 368 7.34 -22.42 32.38
N ALA A 369 8.06 -23.28 33.10
CA ALA A 369 9.25 -22.86 33.82
C ALA A 369 10.34 -22.50 32.79
N GLY A 370 10.88 -21.27 32.84
CA GLY A 370 11.95 -20.84 31.96
C GLY A 370 12.42 -19.43 32.26
N ASP A 371 13.59 -19.08 31.71
CA ASP A 371 14.23 -17.77 31.87
C ASP A 371 13.48 -16.66 31.12
N THR A 372 13.71 -15.41 31.53
CA THR A 372 13.11 -14.24 30.88
C THR A 372 14.04 -13.72 29.79
N LYS A 373 13.81 -14.16 28.55
CA LYS A 373 14.48 -13.64 27.33
C LYS A 373 13.60 -12.62 26.62
N LEU A 374 13.37 -11.50 27.28
CA LEU A 374 12.46 -10.44 26.87
C LEU A 374 12.85 -9.81 25.53
N TYR A 375 14.15 -9.56 25.32
CA TYR A 375 14.63 -8.87 24.12
C TYR A 375 14.53 -9.77 22.89
N ASP A 376 14.91 -11.04 23.02
CA ASP A 376 14.79 -12.03 21.95
C ASP A 376 13.31 -12.27 21.60
N ALA A 377 12.42 -12.34 22.60
CA ALA A 377 10.99 -12.51 22.40
C ALA A 377 10.34 -11.29 21.71
N THR A 378 10.77 -10.08 22.07
CA THR A 378 10.30 -8.85 21.43
C THR A 378 10.75 -8.78 19.98
N ASP A 379 12.02 -9.08 19.69
CA ASP A 379 12.52 -9.13 18.31
C ASP A 379 11.79 -10.18 17.47
N PHE A 380 11.50 -11.35 18.05
CA PHE A 380 10.70 -12.37 17.40
C PHE A 380 9.31 -11.85 17.03
N ALA A 381 8.64 -11.14 17.95
CA ALA A 381 7.32 -10.56 17.72
C ALA A 381 7.33 -9.47 16.63
N LEU A 382 8.34 -8.59 16.63
CA LEU A 382 8.53 -7.58 15.58
C LEU A 382 8.65 -8.25 14.21
N ASN A 383 9.51 -9.26 14.09
CA ASN A 383 9.71 -9.99 12.84
C ASN A 383 8.50 -10.82 12.41
N HIS A 384 7.73 -11.37 13.35
CA HIS A 384 6.54 -12.16 13.03
C HIS A 384 5.47 -11.33 12.31
N LEU A 385 5.28 -10.07 12.70
CA LEU A 385 4.34 -9.16 12.03
C LEU A 385 4.81 -8.73 10.63
N LEU A 386 6.13 -8.71 10.39
CA LEU A 386 6.72 -8.36 9.10
C LEU A 386 6.58 -9.48 8.04
N GLN A 387 6.13 -10.68 8.41
CA GLN A 387 6.00 -11.83 7.49
C GLN A 387 4.78 -11.75 6.56
N ASP A 388 3.82 -10.85 6.81
CA ASP A 388 2.65 -10.58 5.94
C ASP A 388 2.67 -9.12 5.40
N PRO A 389 3.64 -8.76 4.54
CA PRO A 389 3.84 -7.38 4.04
C PRO A 389 2.74 -6.91 3.06
N LYS A 390 1.68 -7.70 2.86
CA LYS A 390 0.61 -7.48 1.86
C LYS A 390 -0.66 -6.88 2.47
N SER A 391 -0.66 -6.57 3.75
CA SER A 391 -1.83 -6.11 4.49
C SER A 391 -1.82 -4.60 4.65
N SER A 392 -2.87 -3.89 4.21
CA SER A 392 -3.11 -2.47 4.54
C SER A 392 -3.57 -2.26 5.99
N ARG A 393 -3.17 -3.19 6.87
CA ARG A 393 -3.60 -3.28 8.27
C ARG A 393 -2.54 -2.67 9.15
N ARG A 394 -2.97 -1.92 10.16
CA ARG A 394 -2.04 -1.30 11.11
C ARG A 394 -1.56 -2.35 12.10
N THR A 395 -0.33 -2.27 12.56
CA THR A 395 0.23 -3.27 13.48
C THR A 395 0.42 -2.67 14.86
N ALA A 396 0.11 -3.46 15.90
CA ALA A 396 0.46 -3.11 17.26
C ALA A 396 0.87 -4.35 18.04
N ILE A 397 1.90 -4.19 18.87
CA ILE A 397 2.37 -5.20 19.81
C ILE A 397 2.01 -4.72 21.22
N ILE A 398 1.43 -5.60 22.01
CA ILE A 398 1.17 -5.38 23.43
C ILE A 398 2.03 -6.38 24.18
N LEU A 399 3.16 -5.90 24.71
CA LEU A 399 4.09 -6.67 25.51
C LEU A 399 3.69 -6.58 26.98
N MET A 400 3.57 -7.73 27.64
CA MET A 400 3.29 -7.83 29.06
C MET A 400 4.37 -8.66 29.74
N SER A 401 5.10 -8.05 30.68
CA SER A 401 6.24 -8.63 31.37
C SER A 401 6.55 -7.83 32.64
N ASP A 402 7.31 -8.41 33.55
CA ASP A 402 7.96 -7.72 34.67
C ASP A 402 9.30 -7.08 34.27
N GLY A 403 9.67 -7.11 32.99
CA GLY A 403 10.84 -6.44 32.43
C GLY A 403 12.20 -6.98 32.86
N LEU A 404 12.24 -8.05 33.67
CA LEU A 404 13.45 -8.62 34.25
C LEU A 404 14.15 -9.57 33.26
N ASP A 405 14.68 -9.02 32.16
CA ASP A 405 15.52 -9.83 31.27
C ASP A 405 16.77 -10.34 32.01
N GLY A 406 17.11 -11.63 31.85
CA GLY A 406 18.28 -12.23 32.52
C GLY A 406 19.64 -11.60 32.15
N SER A 407 19.68 -10.70 31.16
CA SER A 407 20.86 -9.89 30.84
C SER A 407 21.03 -8.66 31.74
N ILE A 408 20.03 -8.33 32.56
CA ILE A 408 20.09 -7.24 33.54
C ILE A 408 20.96 -7.70 34.73
N PRO A 409 21.98 -6.92 35.13
CA PRO A 409 22.76 -7.24 36.33
C PRO A 409 21.86 -7.38 37.56
N GLY A 410 21.99 -8.49 38.28
CA GLY A 410 21.18 -8.77 39.46
C GLY A 410 19.89 -9.55 39.19
N VAL A 411 19.60 -9.92 37.94
CA VAL A 411 18.54 -10.88 37.58
C VAL A 411 19.16 -12.28 37.42
N GLN A 412 18.51 -13.31 37.95
CA GLN A 412 18.93 -14.70 37.76
C GLN A 412 18.38 -15.30 36.46
N GLY A 413 19.14 -16.20 35.83
CA GLY A 413 18.74 -16.94 34.63
C GLY A 413 19.49 -16.51 33.37
N ASP A 414 19.32 -17.26 32.29
CA ASP A 414 19.98 -16.93 31.02
C ASP A 414 19.27 -15.76 30.33
N GLY A 415 19.99 -14.65 30.14
CA GLY A 415 19.50 -13.47 29.43
C GLY A 415 19.28 -13.64 27.93
N SER A 416 18.68 -12.62 27.32
CA SER A 416 18.57 -12.52 25.86
C SER A 416 19.94 -12.44 25.19
N GLN A 417 20.04 -12.99 23.97
CA GLN A 417 21.24 -12.87 23.14
C GLN A 417 21.30 -11.52 22.43
N LEU A 418 20.16 -10.94 22.10
CA LEU A 418 20.07 -9.61 21.50
C LEU A 418 20.39 -8.53 22.54
N PRO A 419 21.40 -7.66 22.30
CA PRO A 419 21.67 -6.53 23.17
C PRO A 419 20.50 -5.55 23.18
N TYR A 420 20.21 -4.98 24.36
CA TYR A 420 19.10 -4.03 24.54
C TYR A 420 19.12 -2.84 23.55
N LYS A 421 20.32 -2.30 23.28
CA LYS A 421 20.50 -1.18 22.33
C LYS A 421 20.11 -1.55 20.90
N ASP A 422 20.39 -2.79 20.49
CA ASP A 422 20.06 -3.28 19.15
C ASP A 422 18.56 -3.52 19.04
N LEU A 423 17.92 -4.04 20.10
CA LEU A 423 16.46 -4.13 20.19
C LEU A 423 15.81 -2.76 20.03
N LEU A 424 16.27 -1.73 20.76
CA LEU A 424 15.73 -0.38 20.63
C LEU A 424 15.82 0.14 19.20
N SER A 425 16.94 -0.10 18.51
CA SER A 425 17.11 0.29 17.11
C SER A 425 16.07 -0.40 16.22
N ARG A 426 15.76 -1.67 16.46
CA ARG A 426 14.72 -2.41 15.72
C ARG A 426 13.31 -1.93 16.03
N ILE A 427 13.03 -1.58 17.29
CA ILE A 427 11.75 -0.96 17.69
C ILE A 427 11.57 0.39 16.99
N GLN A 428 12.64 1.17 16.81
CA GLN A 428 12.59 2.44 16.06
C GLN A 428 12.22 2.22 14.58
N GLU A 429 12.74 1.16 13.97
CA GLU A 429 12.47 0.82 12.57
C GLU A 429 11.09 0.21 12.35
N PHE A 430 10.54 -0.48 13.36
CA PHE A 430 9.24 -1.16 13.29
C PHE A 430 8.09 -0.24 12.86
N ASP A 431 7.39 -0.57 11.77
CA ASP A 431 6.24 0.19 11.27
C ASP A 431 4.95 -0.26 11.97
N GLY A 432 4.85 0.05 13.27
CA GLY A 432 3.73 -0.26 14.15
C GLY A 432 3.83 0.46 15.48
N VAL A 433 2.95 0.12 16.43
CA VAL A 433 2.96 0.69 17.79
C VAL A 433 3.28 -0.38 18.82
N LEU A 434 4.24 -0.12 19.72
CA LEU A 434 4.57 -1.03 20.83
C LEU A 434 4.05 -0.46 22.15
N TYR A 435 3.12 -1.18 22.79
CA TYR A 435 2.67 -0.94 24.16
C TYR A 435 3.37 -1.90 25.11
N THR A 436 3.71 -1.41 26.30
CA THR A 436 4.30 -2.24 27.36
C THR A 436 3.44 -2.16 28.60
N LEU A 437 3.12 -3.32 29.17
CA LEU A 437 2.35 -3.49 30.39
C LEU A 437 3.30 -4.11 31.42
N TRP A 438 3.67 -3.29 32.39
CA TRP A 438 4.52 -3.70 33.51
C TRP A 438 3.70 -4.45 34.54
N LEU A 439 4.10 -5.70 34.82
CA LEU A 439 3.56 -6.49 35.90
C LEU A 439 4.44 -6.31 37.13
N ASN A 440 3.90 -5.75 38.21
CA ASN A 440 4.64 -5.66 39.46
C ASN A 440 4.71 -7.04 40.14
N THR A 441 5.86 -7.70 40.05
CA THR A 441 6.16 -8.98 40.72
C THR A 441 7.08 -8.82 41.94
N GLU A 442 7.41 -7.58 42.34
CA GLU A 442 8.33 -7.26 43.44
C GLU A 442 7.87 -7.87 44.78
N TYR A 443 6.55 -7.87 45.02
CA TYR A 443 5.96 -8.45 46.23
C TYR A 443 5.97 -9.99 46.29
N GLU A 444 6.14 -10.66 45.14
CA GLU A 444 6.14 -12.13 45.03
C GLU A 444 7.56 -12.71 45.11
N SER A 445 8.60 -11.87 45.06
CA SER A 445 9.97 -12.26 45.35
C SER A 445 10.12 -12.51 46.85
N LEU A 446 9.80 -13.74 47.27
CA LEU A 446 9.81 -14.20 48.67
C LEU A 446 11.21 -14.19 49.33
N SER A 447 12.27 -13.74 48.62
CA SER A 447 13.62 -13.64 49.17
C SER A 447 14.38 -12.42 48.61
N PRO A 448 14.92 -11.52 49.47
CA PRO A 448 15.79 -10.39 49.10
C PRO A 448 17.12 -10.78 48.41
N LEU A 449 17.34 -12.08 48.17
CA LEU A 449 18.54 -12.66 47.58
C LEU A 449 18.38 -12.99 46.07
N ASP A 450 17.16 -12.95 45.52
CA ASP A 450 16.91 -13.48 44.18
C ASP A 450 16.93 -12.42 43.07
N THR A 451 16.59 -11.16 43.36
CA THR A 451 16.71 -10.05 42.42
C THR A 451 16.91 -8.74 43.18
N GLN A 452 17.88 -7.93 42.76
CA GLN A 452 18.18 -6.65 43.42
C GLN A 452 17.10 -5.59 43.06
N PRO A 453 16.70 -4.69 43.98
CA PRO A 453 15.76 -3.60 43.69
C PRO A 453 16.17 -2.77 42.46
N GLU A 454 17.47 -2.54 42.29
CA GLU A 454 18.05 -1.84 41.15
C GLU A 454 17.76 -2.54 39.80
N ALA A 455 17.53 -3.85 39.82
CA ALA A 455 17.19 -4.62 38.62
C ALA A 455 15.72 -4.40 38.22
N PHE A 456 14.81 -4.21 39.18
CA PHE A 456 13.42 -3.83 38.92
C PHE A 456 13.36 -2.40 38.36
N ASP A 457 14.12 -1.46 38.94
CA ASP A 457 14.23 -0.10 38.40
C ASP A 457 14.74 -0.12 36.95
N ALA A 458 15.78 -0.91 36.67
CA ALA A 458 16.32 -1.06 35.32
C ALA A 458 15.30 -1.72 34.37
N GLY A 459 14.58 -2.76 34.80
CA GLY A 459 13.53 -3.40 34.01
C GLY A 459 12.40 -2.44 33.68
N TYR A 460 11.96 -1.67 34.68
CA TYR A 460 10.91 -0.66 34.58
C TYR A 460 11.29 0.41 33.56
N ASP A 461 12.49 0.99 33.71
CA ASP A 461 13.01 2.02 32.82
C ASP A 461 13.13 1.49 31.38
N ARG A 462 13.61 0.26 31.20
CA ARG A 462 13.74 -0.36 29.87
C ARG A 462 12.40 -0.61 29.20
N MET A 463 11.40 -1.08 29.95
CA MET A 463 10.04 -1.30 29.43
C MET A 463 9.36 0.01 29.03
N LYS A 464 9.60 1.07 29.81
CA LYS A 464 9.12 2.42 29.50
C LYS A 464 9.80 3.00 28.26
N GLU A 465 11.12 2.88 28.18
CA GLU A 465 11.89 3.33 27.02
C GLU A 465 11.48 2.58 25.74
N MET A 466 11.19 1.27 25.82
CA MET A 466 10.69 0.48 24.70
C MET A 466 9.34 1.00 24.18
N ALA A 467 8.37 1.27 25.05
CA ALA A 467 7.08 1.83 24.64
C ALA A 467 7.22 3.23 24.03
N ASP A 468 8.00 4.11 24.66
CA ASP A 468 8.26 5.46 24.14
C ASP A 468 8.94 5.42 22.77
N THR A 469 9.88 4.50 22.58
CA THR A 469 10.60 4.29 21.33
C THR A 469 9.69 3.76 20.24
N GLY A 470 8.80 2.82 20.58
CA GLY A 470 7.81 2.25 19.67
C GLY A 470 6.54 3.08 19.50
N GLY A 471 6.51 4.30 20.05
CA GLY A 471 5.39 5.25 19.89
C GLY A 471 4.10 4.86 20.63
N GLY A 472 4.15 3.89 21.54
CA GLY A 472 3.02 3.46 22.35
C GLY A 472 3.03 4.06 23.75
N VAL A 473 2.46 3.32 24.70
CA VAL A 473 2.27 3.76 26.09
C VAL A 473 2.74 2.66 27.03
N PHE A 474 3.46 3.09 28.06
CA PHE A 474 3.79 2.27 29.22
C PHE A 474 2.64 2.30 30.23
N TYR A 475 2.16 1.13 30.62
CA TYR A 475 1.09 0.96 31.60
C TYR A 475 1.60 0.16 32.79
N GLU A 476 1.42 0.70 33.99
CA GLU A 476 1.63 -0.03 35.22
C GLU A 476 0.38 -0.84 35.55
N VAL A 477 0.59 -2.11 35.89
CA VAL A 477 -0.46 -3.03 36.30
C VAL A 477 -0.12 -3.56 37.68
N GLU A 478 -0.80 -3.02 38.68
CA GLU A 478 -0.69 -3.48 40.06
C GLU A 478 -1.73 -4.56 40.40
N ARG A 479 -2.91 -4.52 39.77
CA ARG A 479 -4.03 -5.45 40.04
C ARG A 479 -4.77 -5.88 38.78
N LEU A 480 -5.63 -6.90 38.91
CA LEU A 480 -6.44 -7.44 37.79
C LEU A 480 -7.30 -6.36 37.11
N GLU A 481 -7.89 -5.50 37.92
CA GLU A 481 -8.77 -4.43 37.46
C GLU A 481 -8.00 -3.41 36.61
N ASP A 482 -6.75 -3.16 36.99
CA ASP A 482 -5.85 -2.24 36.29
C ASP A 482 -5.41 -2.83 34.94
N LEU A 483 -5.26 -4.16 34.87
CA LEU A 483 -4.93 -4.89 33.64
C LEU A 483 -6.06 -4.84 32.61
N ALA A 484 -7.31 -5.11 33.04
CA ALA A 484 -8.47 -5.01 32.17
C ALA A 484 -8.66 -3.57 31.66
N GLY A 485 -8.51 -2.59 32.53
CA GLY A 485 -8.58 -1.17 32.17
C GLY A 485 -7.43 -0.72 31.26
N ALA A 486 -6.23 -1.30 31.37
CA ALA A 486 -5.12 -1.03 30.46
C ALA A 486 -5.43 -1.53 29.04
N TYR A 487 -5.96 -2.74 28.89
CA TYR A 487 -6.33 -3.28 27.59
C TYR A 487 -7.46 -2.49 26.91
N GLU A 488 -8.49 -2.09 27.64
CA GLU A 488 -9.56 -1.24 27.11
C GLU A 488 -9.02 0.13 26.64
N ARG A 489 -8.08 0.71 27.40
CA ARG A 489 -7.38 1.94 26.98
C ARG A 489 -6.54 1.74 25.73
N VAL A 490 -5.79 0.65 25.62
CA VAL A 490 -5.02 0.31 24.42
C VAL A 490 -5.93 0.17 23.20
N VAL A 491 -7.05 -0.54 23.31
CA VAL A 491 -8.02 -0.69 22.21
C VAL A 491 -8.63 0.67 21.81
N ALA A 492 -8.94 1.52 22.79
CA ALA A 492 -9.43 2.88 22.54
C ALA A 492 -8.39 3.74 21.83
N ASP A 493 -7.13 3.71 22.28
CA ASP A 493 -6.01 4.44 21.70
C ASP A 493 -5.77 4.01 20.25
N LEU A 494 -5.76 2.71 19.99
CA LEU A 494 -5.65 2.13 18.64
C LEU A 494 -6.79 2.59 17.73
N GLY A 495 -8.00 2.76 18.27
CA GLY A 495 -9.15 3.29 17.56
C GLY A 495 -8.99 4.72 17.04
N THR A 496 -7.96 5.46 17.47
CA THR A 496 -7.79 6.91 17.22
C THR A 496 -6.46 7.28 16.57
N VAL A 497 -5.86 6.35 15.82
CA VAL A 497 -4.60 6.59 15.11
C VAL A 497 -4.82 7.35 13.80
N TYR A 498 -4.04 8.41 13.61
CA TYR A 498 -3.94 9.25 12.43
C TYR A 498 -2.64 8.96 11.67
N SER A 499 -2.69 9.01 10.34
CA SER A 499 -1.51 8.88 9.49
C SER A 499 -1.21 10.21 8.82
N LEU A 500 0.01 10.71 9.02
CA LEU A 500 0.54 11.92 8.39
C LEU A 500 1.64 11.52 7.41
N ALA A 501 1.66 12.07 6.21
CA ALA A 501 2.84 11.98 5.34
C ALA A 501 3.33 13.37 4.97
N TYR A 502 4.64 13.59 5.07
CA TYR A 502 5.29 14.84 4.68
C TYR A 502 6.53 14.56 3.85
N ARG A 503 7.03 15.60 3.17
CA ARG A 503 8.31 15.55 2.47
C ARG A 503 9.35 16.27 3.32
N PRO A 504 10.44 15.61 3.74
CA PRO A 504 11.50 16.27 4.49
C PRO A 504 12.11 17.43 3.71
N ALA A 505 12.27 18.58 4.37
CA ALA A 505 12.96 19.74 3.81
C ALA A 505 14.44 19.44 3.56
N ASP A 506 15.09 18.71 4.47
CA ASP A 506 16.43 18.18 4.29
C ASP A 506 16.37 16.85 3.53
N LYS A 507 17.07 16.72 2.41
CA LYS A 507 17.08 15.50 1.58
C LYS A 507 18.34 14.65 1.76
N THR A 508 19.25 15.05 2.64
CA THR A 508 20.51 14.34 2.86
C THR A 508 20.29 12.97 3.50
N ARG A 509 20.92 11.93 2.95
CA ARG A 509 20.94 10.58 3.51
C ARG A 509 22.28 10.33 4.17
N ASP A 510 22.46 10.94 5.32
CA ASP A 510 23.70 10.91 6.08
C ASP A 510 23.68 9.88 7.21
N GLY A 511 22.63 9.06 7.28
CA GLY A 511 22.41 8.09 8.35
C GLY A 511 22.24 8.74 9.72
N LYS A 512 21.97 10.05 9.81
CA LYS A 512 21.74 10.72 11.08
C LYS A 512 20.28 10.68 11.49
N TRP A 513 20.09 10.73 12.80
CA TRP A 513 18.77 10.80 13.41
C TRP A 513 18.08 12.13 13.09
N ARG A 514 16.82 12.04 12.70
CA ARG A 514 15.92 13.16 12.47
C ARG A 514 14.80 13.11 13.49
N ALA A 515 14.82 14.05 14.43
CA ALA A 515 13.83 14.13 15.48
C ALA A 515 12.51 14.70 14.93
N ILE A 516 11.41 14.01 15.22
CA ILE A 516 10.06 14.38 14.82
C ILE A 516 9.26 14.83 16.03
N ARG A 517 8.59 15.96 15.88
CA ARG A 517 7.64 16.49 16.86
C ARG A 517 6.34 16.84 16.15
N VAL A 518 5.22 16.35 16.67
CA VAL A 518 3.89 16.68 16.16
C VAL A 518 3.12 17.41 17.24
N ASN A 519 2.68 18.63 16.94
CA ASN A 519 1.83 19.43 17.81
C ASN A 519 0.39 19.37 17.32
N VAL A 520 -0.55 19.22 18.24
CA VAL A 520 -1.99 19.24 17.94
C VAL A 520 -2.58 20.55 18.48
N ASN A 521 -3.19 21.34 17.62
CA ASN A 521 -3.81 22.63 17.92
C ASN A 521 -5.19 22.43 18.60
N ARG A 522 -5.24 21.60 19.65
CA ARG A 522 -6.44 21.37 20.47
C ARG A 522 -6.08 21.46 21.96
N PRO A 523 -6.93 22.08 22.79
CA PRO A 523 -6.70 22.11 24.23
C PRO A 523 -6.54 20.69 24.78
N ALA A 524 -5.55 20.50 25.66
CA ALA A 524 -5.26 19.21 26.30
C ALA A 524 -4.89 18.05 25.36
N ALA A 525 -4.78 18.25 24.04
CA ALA A 525 -4.43 17.19 23.09
C ALA A 525 -2.93 16.91 23.09
N VAL A 526 -2.57 15.64 23.12
CA VAL A 526 -1.17 15.16 23.05
C VAL A 526 -1.07 14.14 21.93
N ALA A 527 -0.24 14.43 20.93
CA ALA A 527 0.12 13.45 19.90
C ALA A 527 1.18 12.47 20.44
N ARG A 528 0.98 11.18 20.19
CA ARG A 528 1.89 10.08 20.53
C ARG A 528 2.20 9.28 19.28
N GLY A 529 3.46 9.01 19.02
CA GLY A 529 3.92 8.28 17.84
C GLY A 529 5.43 8.33 17.74
N LYS A 530 5.99 7.87 16.61
CA LYS A 530 7.46 7.85 16.41
C LYS A 530 8.08 9.23 16.62
N ARG A 531 9.15 9.27 17.42
CA ARG A 531 9.90 10.49 17.79
C ARG A 531 10.97 10.88 16.78
N GLY A 532 11.15 10.10 15.72
CA GLY A 532 12.13 10.35 14.68
C GLY A 532 12.44 9.11 13.84
N TYR A 533 13.40 9.26 12.93
CA TYR A 533 13.90 8.20 12.05
C TYR A 533 15.33 8.51 11.59
N TYR A 534 16.04 7.52 11.07
CA TYR A 534 17.37 7.71 10.47
C TYR A 534 17.26 7.99 8.97
N ALA A 535 18.02 8.96 8.48
CA ALA A 535 18.07 9.34 7.07
C ALA A 535 18.97 8.41 6.26
N ASN A 536 18.48 7.20 5.99
CA ASN A 536 19.22 6.15 5.25
C ASN A 536 19.04 6.21 3.72
#